data_AF-X1KYU8-F1
#
_entry.id   AF-X1KYU8-F1
#
_cell.length_a   1.000
_cell.length_b   1.000
_cell.length_c   1.000
_cell.angle_alpha   90.00
_cell.angle_beta   90.00
_cell.angle_gamma   90.00
#
_symmetry.space_group_name_H-M   'P 1'
#
loop_
_entity.id
_entity.type
_entity.pdbx_description
1 polymer ?
#
loop_
_entity_poly.entity_id
_entity_poly.type
_entity_poly.pdbx_seq_one_letter_code
_entity_poly.pdbx_strand_id
1 'polypeptide(L)' 'MPVKIKKVDGYKVTHGGKVSAKSTTKKKAEAQANLLRGVAHGWKPTGKPARKKKK' A
#
# COMPACT_ATOMS: atom_id res chain seq x y z
N MET A 1 -5.84 -12.97 -1.43
CA MET A 1 -5.10 -12.74 -0.15
C MET A 1 -5.66 -11.50 0.56
N PRO A 2 -5.99 -11.54 1.85
CA PRO A 2 -6.61 -10.41 2.53
C PRO A 2 -5.57 -9.31 2.88
N VAL A 3 -5.87 -8.07 2.52
CA VAL A 3 -5.16 -6.87 3.00
C VAL A 3 -5.83 -6.39 4.28
N LYS A 4 -5.07 -6.25 5.37
CA LYS A 4 -5.57 -5.79 6.68
C LYS A 4 -4.85 -4.51 7.10
N ILE A 5 -5.62 -3.49 7.45
CA ILE A 5 -5.11 -2.27 8.09
C ILE A 5 -5.42 -2.38 9.59
N LYS A 6 -4.43 -2.22 10.45
CA LYS A 6 -4.59 -2.19 11.91
C LYS A 6 -3.98 -0.90 12.45
N LYS A 7 -4.69 -0.21 13.34
CA LYS A 7 -4.16 0.94 14.07
C LYS A 7 -3.23 0.43 15.19
N VAL A 8 -2.03 0.99 15.25
CA VAL A 8 -0.98 0.77 16.26
C VAL A 8 -0.42 2.16 16.63
N ASP A 9 0.84 2.30 17.07
CA ASP A 9 1.55 3.59 17.05
C ASP A 9 1.73 4.09 15.60
N GLY A 10 0.63 4.59 15.02
CA GLY A 10 0.41 4.82 13.60
C GLY A 10 -0.53 3.79 12.96
N TYR A 11 -0.28 3.44 11.69
CA TYR A 11 -1.05 2.44 10.96
C TYR A 11 -0.13 1.35 10.41
N LYS A 12 -0.59 0.10 10.52
CA LYS A 12 0.09 -1.10 10.02
C LYS A 12 -0.73 -1.70 8.89
N VAL A 13 -0.08 -2.00 7.77
CA VAL A 13 -0.69 -2.71 6.63
C VAL A 13 -0.07 -4.10 6.55
N THR A 14 -0.91 -5.13 6.58
CA THR A 14 -0.51 -6.53 6.48
C THR A 14 -1.13 -7.15 5.24
N HIS A 15 -0.34 -7.89 4.46
CA HIS A 15 -0.79 -8.58 3.26
C HIS A 15 -0.24 -10.00 3.26
N GLY A 16 -1.14 -10.99 3.26
CA GLY A 16 -0.73 -12.41 3.23
C GLY A 16 0.16 -12.83 4.39
N GLY A 17 -0.06 -12.28 5.58
CA GLY A 17 0.75 -12.53 6.77
C GLY A 17 2.04 -11.71 6.87
N LYS A 18 2.49 -11.06 5.80
CA LYS A 18 3.66 -10.17 5.80
C LYS A 18 3.26 -8.73 6.12
N VAL A 19 4.12 -8.03 6.88
CA VAL A 19 3.95 -6.60 7.16
C VAL A 19 4.51 -5.80 5.99
N SER A 20 3.67 -5.03 5.31
CA SER A 20 4.07 -4.22 4.16
C SER A 20 4.29 -2.75 4.52
N ALA A 21 3.72 -2.28 5.63
CA ALA A 21 3.98 -0.96 6.20
C ALA A 21 3.76 -0.98 7.72
N LYS A 22 4.58 -0.23 8.46
CA LYS A 22 4.51 -0.06 9.92
C LYS A 22 4.62 1.42 10.27
N SER A 23 3.92 1.86 11.32
CA SER A 23 3.97 3.22 11.87
C SER A 23 3.80 4.33 10.82
N THR A 24 2.93 4.12 9.84
CA THR A 24 2.62 5.13 8.83
C THR A 24 1.39 5.95 9.21
N THR A 25 1.15 7.06 8.50
CA THR A 25 -0.08 7.84 8.65
C THR A 25 -1.26 7.11 7.99
N LYS A 26 -2.49 7.42 8.42
CA LYS A 26 -3.73 6.82 7.89
C LYS A 26 -3.78 6.85 6.36
N LYS A 27 -3.51 8.03 5.79
CA LYS A 27 -3.51 8.28 4.34
C LYS A 27 -2.51 7.40 3.59
N LYS A 28 -1.29 7.21 4.13
CA LYS A 28 -0.28 6.33 3.54
C LYS A 28 -0.70 4.86 3.63
N ALA A 29 -1.30 4.45 4.74
CA ALA A 29 -1.78 3.08 4.92
C ALA A 29 -2.94 2.73 3.97
N GLU A 30 -3.88 3.64 3.76
CA GLU A 30 -4.99 3.48 2.80
C GLU A 30 -4.47 3.38 1.36
N ALA A 31 -3.54 4.25 0.97
CA ALA A 31 -2.90 4.19 -0.34
C ALA A 31 -2.18 2.86 -0.58
N GLN A 32 -1.40 2.40 0.41
CA GLN A 32 -0.73 1.10 0.35
C GLN A 32 -1.72 -0.06 0.26
N ALA A 33 -2.83 0.00 1.00
CA ALA A 33 -3.85 -1.04 0.94
C ALA A 33 -4.54 -1.09 -0.43
N ASN A 34 -4.86 0.06 -1.02
CA ASN A 34 -5.45 0.13 -2.36
C ASN A 34 -4.48 -0.37 -3.43
N LEU A 35 -3.19 -0.03 -3.32
CA LEU A 35 -2.14 -0.56 -4.19
C LEU A 35 -2.12 -2.10 -4.15
N LEU A 36 -2.06 -2.67 -2.95
CA LEU A 36 -2.00 -4.12 -2.75
C LEU A 36 -3.28 -4.84 -3.19
N ARG A 37 -4.45 -4.21 -3.02
CA ARG A 37 -5.72 -4.71 -3.58
C ARG A 37 -5.68 -4.73 -5.09
N GLY A 38 -5.24 -3.65 -5.73
CA GLY A 38 -5.09 -3.59 -7.19
C GLY A 38 -4.20 -4.72 -7.70
N VAL A 39 -3.01 -4.89 -7.09
CA VAL A 39 -2.07 -5.97 -7.45
C VAL A 39 -2.72 -7.35 -7.30
N ALA A 40 -3.49 -7.58 -6.22
CA ALA A 40 -4.20 -8.84 -6.02
C ALA A 40 -5.30 -9.11 -7.06
N HIS A 41 -5.87 -8.06 -7.66
CA HIS A 41 -6.87 -8.15 -8.73
C HIS A 41 -6.26 -8.11 -10.15
N GLY A 42 -4.95 -8.31 -10.29
CA GLY A 42 -4.28 -8.41 -11.59
C GLY A 42 -3.79 -7.08 -12.15
N TRP A 43 -3.87 -5.98 -11.39
CA TRP A 43 -3.24 -4.72 -11.80
C TRP A 43 -1.72 -4.84 -11.69
N LYS A 44 -1.02 -4.69 -12.81
CA LYS A 44 0.44 -4.71 -12.88
C LYS A 44 0.96 -3.27 -13.07
N PRO A 45 1.62 -2.65 -12.08
CA PRO A 45 2.17 -1.32 -12.25
C PRO A 45 3.22 -1.37 -13.36
N THR A 46 3.07 -0.49 -14.36
CA THR A 46 4.14 -0.22 -15.30
C THR A 46 5.14 0.69 -14.59
N GLY A 47 6.45 0.42 -14.67
CA GLY A 47 7.49 1.19 -13.95
C GLY A 47 7.61 2.67 -14.36
N LYS A 48 6.67 3.17 -15.17
CA LYS A 48 6.62 4.56 -15.60
C LYS A 48 6.01 5.42 -14.48
N PRO A 49 6.70 6.48 -14.04
CA PRO A 49 6.16 7.36 -13.03
C PRO A 49 4.90 8.07 -13.54
N ALA A 50 3.85 8.14 -12.71
CA ALA A 50 2.59 8.79 -13.06
C ALA A 50 2.74 10.29 -13.34
N ARG A 51 3.79 10.92 -12.80
CA ARG A 51 4.13 12.33 -13.06
C ARG A 51 5.58 12.41 -13.54
N LYS A 52 5.81 13.22 -14.58
CA LYS A 52 7.18 13.61 -14.98
C LYS A 52 7.84 14.29 -13.78
N LYS A 53 9.08 13.91 -13.43
CA LYS A 53 9.87 14.65 -12.45
C LYS A 53 10.01 16.09 -12.97
N LYS A 54 9.56 17.08 -12.19
CA LYS A 54 9.95 18.47 -12.45
C LYS A 54 11.42 18.59 -12.06
N LYS A 55 12.24 19.06 -12.99
CA LYS A 55 13.66 19.38 -12.77
C LYS A 55 13.75 20.71 -12.01
#